data_AF-A0A9X0D8M2-F1
#
_entry.id   AF-A0A9X0D8M2-F1
#
_cell.length_a   1.000
_cell.length_b   1.000
_cell.length_c   1.000
_cell.angle_alpha   90.00
_cell.angle_beta   90.00
_cell.angle_gamma   90.00
#
_symmetry.space_group_name_H-M   'P 1'
#
loop_
_entity.id
_entity.type
_entity.pdbx_description
1 polymer ?
#
loop_
_entity_poly.entity_id
_entity_poly.type
_entity_poly.pdbx_seq_one_letter_code
_entity_poly.pdbx_strand_id
1 'polypeptide(L)'
;MVAMASDANHYENIFESSLRNVLPRFGLTELYDEQKQALFYLVSGKDVFVNLPTGFGKSLIYQLAPLVVEEMSRQDGKTRTAIVIVISPLVSLIKDQVKSLQKKG
;
A
#
# COMPACT_ATOMS: atom_id res chain seq x y z
N MET A 1 10.93 26.67 8.76
CA MET A 1 10.05 25.76 9.53
C MET A 1 8.64 25.64 8.94
N VAL A 2 8.07 26.70 8.32
CA VAL A 2 6.68 26.68 7.77
C VAL A 2 6.54 25.90 6.44
N ALA A 3 7.53 25.93 5.55
CA ALA A 3 7.44 25.27 4.22
C ALA A 3 7.45 23.72 4.25
N MET A 4 8.00 23.09 5.30
CA MET A 4 8.03 21.62 5.37
C MET A 4 6.71 21.00 5.86
N ALA A 5 5.90 21.77 6.60
CA ALA A 5 4.59 21.31 7.06
C ALA A 5 3.54 21.32 5.94
N SER A 6 3.65 22.25 4.98
CA SER A 6 2.75 22.30 3.82
C SER A 6 2.94 21.10 2.89
N ASP A 7 4.19 20.68 2.67
CA ASP A 7 4.50 19.54 1.79
C ASP A 7 4.08 18.20 2.41
N ALA A 8 4.24 18.05 3.73
CA ALA A 8 3.79 16.87 4.46
C ALA A 8 2.26 16.70 4.41
N ASN A 9 1.51 17.78 4.66
CA ASN A 9 0.05 17.76 4.56
C ASN A 9 -0.42 17.51 3.12
N HIS A 10 0.29 18.02 2.11
CA HIS A 10 -0.05 17.77 0.72
C HIS A 10 0.10 16.29 0.35
N TYR A 11 1.23 15.68 0.73
CA TYR A 11 1.50 14.28 0.48
C TYR A 11 0.50 13.35 1.18
N GLU A 12 0.16 13.63 2.44
CA GLU A 12 -0.84 12.87 3.19
C GLU A 12 -2.22 12.94 2.54
N ASN A 13 -2.63 14.12 2.05
CA ASN A 13 -3.89 14.26 1.32
C ASN A 13 -3.92 13.45 0.00
N ILE A 14 -2.82 13.44 -0.76
CA ILE A 14 -2.69 12.63 -1.99
C ILE A 14 -2.74 11.14 -1.64
N PHE A 15 -2.08 10.73 -0.57
CA PHE A 15 -2.11 9.35 -0.09
C PHE A 15 -3.53 8.91 0.27
N GLU A 16 -4.26 9.70 1.05
CA GLU A 16 -5.64 9.40 1.46
C GLU A 16 -6.59 9.29 0.27
N SER A 17 -6.50 10.22 -0.67
CA SER A 17 -7.35 10.22 -1.87
C SER A 17 -7.03 9.02 -2.76
N SER A 18 -5.75 8.69 -2.91
CA SER A 18 -5.27 7.53 -3.68
C SER A 18 -5.73 6.22 -3.05
N LEU A 19 -5.64 6.11 -1.72
CA LEU A 19 -6.11 4.95 -0.99
C LEU A 19 -7.62 4.72 -1.20
N ARG A 20 -8.44 5.78 -1.12
CA ARG A 20 -9.89 5.70 -1.40
C ARG A 20 -10.20 5.18 -2.81
N ASN A 21 -9.37 5.49 -3.81
CA ASN A 21 -9.56 5.03 -5.18
C ASN A 21 -9.12 3.56 -5.39
N VAL A 22 -8.16 3.08 -4.59
CA VAL A 22 -7.59 1.72 -4.74
C VAL A 22 -8.36 0.67 -3.94
N LEU A 23 -8.81 0.99 -2.72
CA LEU A 23 -9.45 0.03 -1.81
C LEU A 23 -10.66 -0.72 -2.41
N PRO A 24 -11.55 -0.09 -3.21
CA PRO A 24 -12.68 -0.79 -3.82
C PRO A 24 -12.27 -1.96 -4.72
N ARG A 25 -11.06 -1.93 -5.33
CA ARG A 25 -10.52 -3.03 -6.14
C ARG A 25 -10.27 -4.31 -5.32
N PHE A 26 -10.17 -4.18 -4.00
CA PHE A 26 -9.99 -5.29 -3.06
C PHE A 26 -11.28 -5.63 -2.30
N GLY A 27 -12.41 -4.97 -2.61
CA GLY A 27 -13.65 -5.10 -1.86
C GLY A 27 -13.56 -4.52 -0.45
N LEU A 28 -12.68 -3.53 -0.23
CA LEU A 28 -12.44 -2.88 1.05
C LEU A 28 -12.94 -1.44 1.02
N THR A 29 -13.41 -0.95 2.16
CA THR A 29 -13.79 0.46 2.37
C THR A 29 -12.75 1.20 3.21
N GLU A 30 -12.04 0.49 4.08
CA GLU A 30 -11.05 1.04 4.99
C GLU A 30 -9.96 0.00 5.32
N LEU A 31 -8.86 0.48 5.90
CA LEU A 31 -7.79 -0.34 6.46
C LEU A 31 -7.77 -0.14 7.97
N TYR A 32 -7.20 -1.11 8.69
CA TYR A 32 -6.81 -0.85 10.08
C TYR A 32 -5.72 0.23 10.13
N ASP A 33 -5.70 1.01 11.20
CA ASP A 33 -4.78 2.14 11.36
C ASP A 33 -3.31 1.71 11.20
N GLU A 34 -2.93 0.55 11.74
CA GLU A 34 -1.57 0.03 11.65
C GLU A 34 -1.19 -0.38 10.22
N GLN A 35 -2.15 -0.92 9.45
CA GLN A 35 -1.93 -1.26 8.04
C GLN A 35 -1.74 0.01 7.21
N LYS A 36 -2.58 1.01 7.44
CA LYS A 36 -2.53 2.30 6.76
C LYS A 36 -1.24 3.05 7.06
N GLN A 37 -0.82 3.09 8.33
CA GLN A 37 0.42 3.70 8.75
C GLN A 37 1.64 3.00 8.13
N ALA A 38 1.66 1.67 8.15
CA ALA A 38 2.73 0.90 7.53
C ALA A 38 2.80 1.13 6.01
N LEU A 39 1.65 1.16 5.33
CA LEU A 39 1.55 1.44 3.91
C LEU A 39 2.03 2.86 3.60
N PHE A 40 1.61 3.87 4.37
CA PHE A 40 2.02 5.26 4.21
C PHE A 40 3.54 5.41 4.26
N TYR A 41 4.19 4.84 5.28
CA TYR A 41 5.65 4.91 5.40
C TYR A 41 6.37 4.13 4.30
N LEU A 42 5.83 2.97 3.90
CA LEU A 42 6.38 2.17 2.80
C LEU A 42 6.36 2.95 1.48
N VAL A 43 5.24 3.56 1.11
CA VAL A 43 5.13 4.35 -0.15
C VAL A 43 5.86 5.69 -0.08
N SER A 44 6.16 6.17 1.13
CA SER A 44 7.06 7.31 1.37
C SER A 44 8.54 6.98 1.20
N GLY A 45 8.88 5.73 0.84
CA GLY A 45 10.25 5.28 0.64
C GLY A 45 11.02 5.01 1.94
N LYS A 46 10.32 4.78 3.06
CA LYS A 46 10.94 4.41 4.33
C LYS A 46 10.96 2.89 4.52
N ASP A 47 11.95 2.42 5.26
CA ASP A 47 11.97 1.03 5.74
C ASP A 47 10.93 0.85 6.85
N VAL A 48 10.11 -0.20 6.75
CA VAL A 48 9.01 -0.47 7.68
C VAL A 48 9.11 -1.90 8.20
N PHE A 49 9.17 -2.02 9.54
CA PHE A 49 8.98 -3.29 10.23
C PHE A 49 7.56 -3.38 10.78
N VAL A 50 6.85 -4.45 10.46
CA VAL A 50 5.44 -4.64 10.84
C VAL A 50 5.31 -5.88 11.72
N ASN A 51 4.92 -5.68 12.99
CA ASN A 51 4.60 -6.76 13.93
C ASN A 51 3.09 -6.80 14.21
N LEU A 52 2.35 -7.47 13.34
CA LEU A 52 0.90 -7.65 13.47
C LEU A 52 0.58 -9.16 13.61
N PRO A 53 -0.53 -9.54 14.27
CA PRO A 53 -0.89 -10.95 14.44
C PRO A 53 -1.27 -11.63 13.11
N THR A 54 -1.19 -12.95 13.04
CA THR A 54 -1.69 -13.72 11.88
C THR A 54 -3.17 -13.43 11.65
N GLY A 55 -3.62 -13.49 10.39
CA GLY A 55 -5.00 -13.11 10.03
C GLY A 55 -5.27 -11.59 9.95
N PHE A 56 -4.40 -10.73 10.50
CA PHE A 56 -4.56 -9.27 10.45
C PHE A 56 -4.34 -8.65 9.05
N GLY A 57 -4.31 -9.44 7.98
CA GLY A 57 -4.21 -8.89 6.62
C GLY A 57 -2.89 -8.17 6.30
N LYS A 58 -1.77 -8.49 6.96
CA LYS A 58 -0.44 -7.90 6.70
C LYS A 58 -0.07 -7.82 5.22
N SER A 59 -0.48 -8.82 4.44
CA SER A 59 -0.22 -8.87 3.00
C SER A 59 -0.83 -7.71 2.21
N LEU A 60 -1.92 -7.11 2.71
CA LEU A 60 -2.56 -5.96 2.08
C LEU A 60 -1.60 -4.78 1.96
N ILE A 61 -0.67 -4.60 2.91
CA ILE A 61 0.30 -3.49 2.91
C ILE A 61 1.13 -3.53 1.63
N TYR A 62 1.80 -4.65 1.34
CA TYR A 62 2.64 -4.76 0.14
C TYR A 62 1.84 -5.03 -1.15
N GLN A 63 0.61 -5.55 -1.05
CA GLN A 63 -0.27 -5.75 -2.20
C GLN A 63 -0.89 -4.44 -2.70
N LEU A 64 -1.22 -3.52 -1.81
CA LEU A 64 -1.78 -2.20 -2.16
C LEU A 64 -0.71 -1.21 -2.59
N ALA A 65 0.51 -1.33 -2.05
CA ALA A 65 1.63 -0.41 -2.32
C ALA A 65 1.83 -0.04 -3.81
N PRO A 66 1.90 -0.97 -4.78
CA PRO A 66 2.17 -0.60 -6.17
C PRO A 66 1.01 0.20 -6.79
N LEU A 67 -0.23 -0.14 -6.44
CA LEU A 67 -1.43 0.54 -6.93
C LEU A 67 -1.58 1.94 -6.34
N VAL A 68 -1.23 2.09 -5.05
CA VAL A 68 -1.21 3.39 -4.39
C VAL A 68 -0.14 4.27 -5.00
N VAL A 69 1.08 3.77 -5.21
CA VAL A 69 2.16 4.54 -5.86
C VAL A 69 1.77 4.99 -7.28
N GLU A 70 1.14 4.11 -8.06
CA GLU A 70 0.65 4.44 -9.40
C GLU A 70 -0.41 5.54 -9.35
N GLU A 71 -1.42 5.40 -8.48
CA GLU A 71 -2.50 6.38 -8.34
C GLU A 71 -1.98 7.74 -7.82
N MET A 72 -1.09 7.74 -6.82
CA MET A 72 -0.45 8.96 -6.30
C MET A 72 0.35 9.67 -7.40
N SER A 73 1.13 8.91 -8.18
CA SER A 73 1.90 9.48 -9.28
C SER A 73 0.99 10.12 -10.34
N ARG A 74 -0.16 9.48 -10.62
CA ARG A 74 -1.15 9.98 -11.59
C ARG A 74 -1.69 11.35 -11.19
N GLN A 75 -1.88 11.59 -9.90
CA GLN A 75 -2.32 12.89 -9.35
C GLN A 75 -1.24 13.97 -9.48
N ASP A 76 0.04 13.59 -9.41
CA ASP A 76 1.19 14.46 -9.65
C ASP A 76 1.47 14.72 -11.15
N GLY A 77 0.57 14.28 -12.04
CA GLY A 77 0.74 14.40 -13.49
C GLY A 77 1.82 13.48 -14.08
N LYS A 78 2.27 12.46 -13.33
CA LYS A 78 3.30 11.50 -13.74
C LYS A 78 2.71 10.10 -13.80
N THR A 79 2.81 9.41 -14.93
CA THR A 79 2.42 7.99 -14.97
C THR A 79 3.62 7.13 -14.61
N ARG A 80 3.66 6.63 -13.38
CA ARG A 80 4.69 5.70 -12.91
C ARG A 80 4.06 4.35 -12.60
N THR A 81 4.69 3.29 -13.08
CA THR A 81 4.35 1.91 -12.70
C THR A 81 5.27 1.48 -11.57
N ALA A 82 4.71 0.81 -10.57
CA ALA A 82 5.45 0.26 -9.44
C ALA A 82 5.36 -1.27 -9.41
N ILE A 83 6.45 -1.92 -9.02
CA ILE A 83 6.55 -3.37 -8.87
C ILE A 83 7.00 -3.67 -7.45
N VAL A 84 6.39 -4.67 -6.81
CA VAL A 84 6.78 -5.17 -5.49
C VAL A 84 7.35 -6.58 -5.63
N ILE A 85 8.53 -6.80 -5.05
CA ILE A 85 9.15 -8.12 -4.94
C ILE A 85 8.86 -8.67 -3.55
N VAL A 86 8.13 -9.79 -3.49
CA VAL A 86 7.79 -10.47 -2.23
C VAL A 86 8.68 -11.69 -2.07
N ILE A 87 9.51 -11.71 -1.02
CA ILE A 87 10.35 -12.85 -0.66
C ILE A 87 9.66 -13.62 0.47
N SER A 88 9.42 -14.91 0.27
CA SER A 88 8.79 -15.79 1.25
C SER A 88 9.63 -17.05 1.44
N PRO A 89 9.79 -17.54 2.68
CA PRO A 89 10.62 -18.71 2.97
C PRO A 89 10.03 -20.03 2.47
N LEU A 90 8.71 -20.11 2.25
CA LEU A 90 8.03 -21.36 1.89
C LEU A 90 7.24 -21.22 0.59
N VAL A 91 7.44 -22.18 -0.32
CA VAL A 91 6.72 -22.26 -1.60
C VAL A 91 5.21 -22.40 -1.41
N SER A 92 4.76 -23.10 -0.36
CA SER A 92 3.34 -23.22 -0.02
C SER A 92 2.70 -21.86 0.24
N LEU A 93 3.35 -21.01 1.04
CA LEU A 93 2.89 -19.65 1.32
C LEU A 93 2.83 -18.78 0.07
N ILE A 94 3.82 -18.91 -0.83
CA ILE A 94 3.80 -18.21 -2.12
C ILE A 94 2.58 -18.64 -2.94
N LYS A 95 2.34 -19.96 -3.06
CA LYS A 95 1.21 -20.49 -3.82
C LYS A 95 -0.13 -20.00 -3.27
N ASP A 96 -0.30 -19.98 -1.96
CA ASP A 96 -1.54 -19.53 -1.32
C ASP A 96 -1.80 -18.03 -1.57
N GLN A 97 -0.76 -17.19 -1.47
CA GLN A 97 -0.86 -15.76 -1.76
C GLN A 97 -1.20 -15.49 -3.22
N VAL A 98 -0.55 -16.17 -4.16
CA VAL A 98 -0.83 -16.05 -5.60
C VAL A 98 -2.26 -16.47 -5.91
N LYS A 99 -2.71 -17.62 -5.38
CA LYS A 99 -4.07 -18.12 -5.58
C LYS A 99 -5.12 -17.14 -5.05
N SER A 100 -4.85 -16.50 -3.91
CA SER A 100 -5.74 -15.50 -3.34
C SER A 100 -5.85 -14.25 -4.21
N LEU A 101 -4.75 -13.82 -4.84
CA LEU A 101 -4.75 -12.65 -5.72
C LEU A 101 -5.45 -12.94 -7.05
N GLN A 102 -5.21 -14.11 -7.64
CA GLN A 102 -5.87 -14.52 -8.88
C GLN A 102 -7.39 -14.62 -8.77
N LYS A 103 -7.93 -14.89 -7.57
CA LYS A 103 -9.39 -14.88 -7.35
C LYS A 103 -10.00 -13.48 -7.31
N LYS A 104 -9.18 -12.44 -7.13
CA LYS A 104 -9.61 -11.03 -7.03
C LYS A 104 -9.44 -10.28 -8.36
N GLY A 105 -8.97 -10.95 -9.42
CA GLY A 105 -8.74 -10.40 -10.75
C GLY A 105 -9.53 -11.17 -11.80
#